data_AF-A0A257IRC9-F1
#
_entry.id   AF-A0A257IRC9-F1
#
_cell.length_a   1.000
_cell.length_b   1.000
_cell.length_c   1.000
_cell.angle_alpha   90.00
_cell.angle_beta   90.00
_cell.angle_gamma   90.00
#
_symmetry.space_group_name_H-M   'P 1'
#
loop_
_entity.id
_entity.type
_entity.pdbx_description
1 polymer ?
#
loop_
_entity_poly.entity_id
_entity_poly.type
_entity_poly.pdbx_seq_one_letter_code
_entity_poly.pdbx_strand_id
1 'polypeptide(L)'
;MAGNTPGTARPAAPVALARQAAGFLVQPAGPQAAVLELGGWDSHANQSNDPGPLSNNLRLLDATLAALHEGLTAPGSGDTWARTVVLVVTEFGRTVAINGTQGTDHGTGGAAFVLGGAVRGGQVIADWPGLAPAQRNEGRDLRITTDLRAVFKTVLAQHLGVPEARLSREVLPGSAGLGLLPLLKG
;
A
#
# COMPACT_ATOMS: atom_id res chain seq x y z
N MET A 1 37.27 -13.45 28.22
CA MET A 1 37.37 -12.06 27.71
C MET A 1 37.21 -12.13 26.19
N ALA A 2 36.14 -11.76 25.52
CA ALA A 2 34.86 -11.15 25.84
C ALA A 2 33.75 -11.94 25.12
N GLY A 3 32.56 -12.01 25.73
CA GLY A 3 31.43 -12.79 25.23
C GLY A 3 30.79 -12.17 23.99
N ASN A 4 30.49 -13.02 23.00
CA ASN A 4 29.65 -12.68 21.87
C ASN A 4 28.20 -12.80 22.31
N THR A 5 27.61 -11.71 22.81
CA THR A 5 26.17 -11.63 23.01
C THR A 5 25.52 -11.64 21.62
N PRO A 6 24.45 -12.43 21.35
CA PRO A 6 23.76 -12.37 20.07
C PRO A 6 23.10 -10.99 19.95
N GLY A 7 23.78 -10.07 19.27
CA GLY A 7 23.27 -8.74 18.98
C GLY A 7 22.04 -8.90 18.08
N THR A 8 20.88 -8.46 18.55
CA THR A 8 19.68 -8.30 17.73
C THR A 8 20.08 -7.53 16.46
N ALA A 9 20.02 -8.18 15.30
CA ALA A 9 20.29 -7.53 14.02
C ALA A 9 19.49 -6.22 13.96
N ARG A 10 20.13 -5.11 13.56
CA ARG A 10 19.40 -3.86 13.40
C ARG A 10 18.27 -4.09 12.40
N PRO A 11 17.04 -3.65 12.73
CA PRO A 11 15.93 -3.78 11.79
C PRO A 11 16.27 -3.05 10.49
N ALA A 12 15.82 -3.60 9.37
CA ALA A 12 15.90 -2.92 8.08
C ALA A 12 15.26 -1.52 8.19
N ALA A 13 15.80 -0.54 7.45
CA ALA A 13 15.41 0.86 7.61
C ALA A 13 13.89 1.10 7.52
N PRO A 14 13.14 0.50 6.57
CA PRO A 14 11.68 0.65 6.53
C PRO A 14 10.95 0.14 7.77
N VAL A 15 11.42 -0.96 8.35
CA VAL A 15 10.86 -1.52 9.60
C VAL A 15 11.09 -0.57 10.77
N ALA A 16 12.29 0.03 10.86
CA ALA A 16 12.58 1.04 11.87
C ALA A 16 11.71 2.30 11.71
N LEU A 17 11.54 2.77 10.46
CA LEU A 17 10.69 3.90 10.13
C LEU A 17 9.21 3.63 10.45
N ALA A 18 8.70 2.42 10.20
CA ALA A 18 7.34 2.02 10.56
C ALA A 18 7.08 2.10 12.06
N ARG A 19 8.05 1.64 12.88
CA ARG A 19 7.96 1.76 14.35
C ARG A 19 7.97 3.21 14.80
N GLN A 20 8.82 4.04 14.20
CA GLN A 20 8.87 5.46 14.51
C GLN A 20 7.58 6.18 14.11
N ALA A 21 7.04 5.88 12.92
CA ALA A 21 5.77 6.39 12.46
C ALA A 21 4.63 6.02 13.42
N ALA A 22 4.56 4.76 13.85
CA ALA A 22 3.60 4.33 14.87
C ALA A 22 3.75 5.15 16.15
N GLY A 23 4.98 5.32 16.64
CA GLY A 23 5.28 6.11 17.84
C GLY A 23 4.82 7.57 17.76
N PHE A 24 4.84 8.19 16.58
CA PHE A 24 4.27 9.52 16.35
C PHE A 24 2.74 9.48 16.26
N LEU A 25 2.17 8.54 15.52
CA LEU A 25 0.73 8.44 15.27
C LEU A 25 -0.10 8.14 16.54
N VAL A 26 0.49 7.47 17.53
CA VAL A 26 -0.20 7.18 18.81
C VAL A 26 -0.24 8.38 19.76
N GLN A 27 0.52 9.45 19.49
CA GLN A 27 0.54 10.62 20.36
C GLN A 27 -0.77 11.41 20.21
N PRO A 28 -1.39 11.90 21.32
CA PRO A 28 -2.62 12.70 21.23
C PRO A 28 -2.51 13.95 20.36
N ALA A 29 -1.33 14.58 20.34
CA ALA A 29 -1.00 15.73 19.48
C ALA A 29 -0.06 15.35 18.32
N GLY A 30 -0.04 14.06 17.96
CA GLY A 30 0.74 13.53 16.85
C GLY A 30 0.19 13.92 15.48
N PRO A 31 0.93 13.61 14.41
CA PRO A 31 0.45 13.83 13.05
C PRO A 31 -0.77 12.95 12.75
N GLN A 32 -1.62 13.39 11.82
CA GLN A 32 -2.77 12.60 11.34
C GLN A 32 -2.40 11.61 10.21
N ALA A 33 -1.24 11.78 9.58
CA ALA A 33 -0.76 10.96 8.49
C ALA A 33 0.76 10.81 8.54
N ALA A 34 1.24 9.67 8.06
CA ALA A 34 2.66 9.39 7.81
C ALA A 34 2.79 8.75 6.42
N VAL A 35 3.88 9.07 5.71
CA VAL A 35 4.20 8.51 4.40
C VAL A 35 5.56 7.83 4.50
N LEU A 36 5.62 6.57 4.05
CA LEU A 36 6.84 5.79 4.00
C LEU A 36 7.07 5.37 2.55
N GLU A 37 8.28 5.62 2.05
CA GLU A 37 8.72 5.16 0.74
C GLU A 37 9.56 3.90 0.91
N LEU A 38 9.21 2.85 0.17
CA LEU A 38 9.99 1.63 0.06
C LEU A 38 10.52 1.54 -1.37
N GLY A 39 11.84 1.62 -1.54
CA GLY A 39 12.48 1.50 -2.85
C GLY A 39 12.71 0.05 -3.30
N GLY A 40 13.28 -0.11 -4.49
CA GLY A 40 13.73 -1.40 -5.03
C GLY A 40 12.67 -2.20 -5.79
N TRP A 41 11.45 -1.66 -5.98
CA TRP A 41 10.37 -2.35 -6.68
C TRP A 41 10.53 -2.37 -8.20
N ASP A 42 11.41 -1.53 -8.76
CA ASP A 42 11.66 -1.46 -10.21
C ASP A 42 12.61 -2.57 -10.73
N SER A 43 12.25 -3.82 -10.45
CA SER A 43 12.95 -4.99 -10.99
C SER A 43 12.31 -5.46 -12.30
N HIS A 44 13.11 -5.94 -13.25
CA HIS A 44 12.65 -6.41 -14.57
C HIS A 44 13.11 -7.83 -14.91
N ALA A 45 13.96 -8.44 -14.10
CA ALA A 45 14.57 -9.73 -14.36
C ALA A 45 14.45 -10.66 -13.15
N ASN A 46 14.34 -11.96 -13.42
CA ASN A 46 14.36 -13.02 -12.43
C ASN A 46 13.39 -12.80 -11.25
N GLN A 47 12.21 -12.24 -11.52
CA GLN A 47 11.24 -11.88 -10.47
C GLN A 47 10.65 -13.11 -9.78
N SER A 48 10.70 -14.28 -10.42
CA SER A 48 10.28 -15.57 -9.84
C SER A 48 11.30 -16.19 -8.88
N ASN A 49 12.51 -15.64 -8.76
CA ASN A 49 13.53 -16.19 -7.87
C ASN A 49 13.16 -15.94 -6.41
N ASP A 50 13.35 -16.97 -5.57
CA ASP A 50 13.25 -16.85 -4.12
C ASP A 50 14.45 -17.56 -3.45
N PRO A 51 15.40 -16.82 -2.84
CA PRO A 51 15.40 -15.37 -2.66
C PRO A 51 15.70 -14.59 -3.94
N GLY A 52 15.04 -13.46 -4.13
CA GLY A 52 15.24 -12.55 -5.26
C GLY A 52 14.78 -11.12 -4.93
N PRO A 53 15.05 -10.12 -5.79
CA PRO A 53 14.70 -8.72 -5.50
C PRO A 53 13.21 -8.52 -5.16
N LEU A 54 12.31 -9.12 -5.93
CA LEU A 54 10.87 -9.04 -5.68
C LEU A 54 10.48 -9.75 -4.38
N SER A 55 10.92 -11.00 -4.16
CA SER A 55 10.56 -11.75 -2.94
C SER A 55 11.12 -11.10 -1.68
N ASN A 56 12.32 -10.53 -1.75
CA ASN A 56 12.93 -9.77 -0.64
C ASN A 56 12.13 -8.50 -0.32
N ASN A 57 11.67 -7.75 -1.32
CA ASN A 57 10.86 -6.55 -1.09
C ASN A 57 9.47 -6.89 -0.55
N LEU A 58 8.87 -8.00 -1.00
CA LEU A 58 7.60 -8.49 -0.43
C LEU A 58 7.77 -8.87 1.05
N ARG A 59 8.86 -9.57 1.42
CA ARG A 59 9.18 -9.85 2.83
C ARG A 59 9.43 -8.57 3.63
N LEU A 60 10.09 -7.57 3.04
CA LEU A 60 10.35 -6.29 3.68
C LEU A 60 9.06 -5.48 3.89
N LEU A 61 8.16 -5.47 2.91
CA LEU A 61 6.83 -4.85 3.01
C LEU A 61 6.02 -5.49 4.13
N ASP A 62 5.96 -6.83 4.16
CA ASP A 62 5.28 -7.59 5.21
C ASP A 62 5.80 -7.23 6.61
N ALA A 63 7.13 -7.29 6.81
CA ALA A 63 7.75 -6.92 8.08
C ALA A 63 7.53 -5.45 8.46
N THR A 64 7.45 -4.55 7.48
CA THR A 64 7.18 -3.12 7.69
C THR A 64 5.75 -2.89 8.15
N LEU A 65 4.78 -3.53 7.50
CA LEU A 65 3.37 -3.47 7.88
C LEU A 65 3.12 -4.10 9.25
N ALA A 66 3.77 -5.23 9.55
CA ALA A 66 3.71 -5.87 10.86
C ALA A 66 4.24 -4.93 11.96
N ALA A 67 5.40 -4.30 11.75
CA ALA A 67 5.98 -3.39 12.73
C ALA A 67 5.15 -2.11 12.95
N LEU A 68 4.50 -1.59 11.90
CA LEU A 68 3.53 -0.50 12.02
C LEU A 68 2.33 -0.95 12.88
N HIS A 69 1.74 -2.11 12.58
CA HIS A 69 0.61 -2.66 13.32
C HIS A 69 0.94 -2.91 14.80
N GLU A 70 2.09 -3.53 15.10
CA GLU A 70 2.59 -3.73 16.46
C GLU A 70 2.67 -2.41 17.23
N GLY A 71 3.24 -1.37 16.64
CA GLY A 71 3.36 -0.07 17.28
C GLY A 71 2.01 0.61 17.53
N LEU A 72 1.05 0.47 16.61
CA LEU A 72 -0.30 1.08 16.73
C LEU A 72 -1.24 0.32 17.66
N THR A 73 -0.87 -0.91 18.04
CA THR A 73 -1.62 -1.79 18.96
C THR A 73 -0.91 -1.97 20.30
N ALA A 74 0.26 -1.37 20.48
CA ALA A 74 1.05 -1.50 21.70
C ALA A 74 0.28 -0.98 22.92
N PRO A 75 0.54 -1.50 24.13
CA PRO A 75 -0.04 -0.97 25.36
C PRO A 75 0.14 0.56 25.46
N GLY A 76 -0.94 1.27 25.78
CA GLY A 76 -0.95 2.73 25.80
C GLY A 76 -1.32 3.42 24.48
N SER A 77 -1.50 2.67 23.39
CA SER A 77 -1.92 3.22 22.08
C SER A 77 -3.41 3.50 21.96
N GLY A 78 -4.22 3.08 22.95
CA GLY A 78 -5.68 3.21 22.93
C GLY A 78 -6.30 2.61 21.65
N ASP A 79 -7.32 3.28 21.11
CA ASP A 79 -8.03 2.85 19.89
C ASP A 79 -7.36 3.35 18.60
N THR A 80 -6.05 3.60 18.61
CA THR A 80 -5.34 4.17 17.45
C THR A 80 -5.49 3.27 16.22
N TRP A 81 -5.14 1.98 16.34
CA TRP A 81 -5.30 1.04 15.23
C TRP A 81 -6.74 0.91 14.72
N ALA A 82 -7.73 0.90 15.63
CA ALA A 82 -9.14 0.80 15.27
C ALA A 82 -9.60 1.95 14.36
N ARG A 83 -8.91 3.09 14.43
CA ARG A 83 -9.15 4.29 13.61
C ARG A 83 -8.09 4.49 12.52
N THR A 84 -7.18 3.54 12.28
CA THR A 84 -6.15 3.66 11.23
C THR A 84 -6.65 3.11 9.90
N VAL A 85 -6.28 3.82 8.82
CA VAL A 85 -6.29 3.33 7.44
C VAL A 85 -4.87 3.39 6.89
N VAL A 86 -4.39 2.31 6.29
CA VAL A 86 -3.09 2.20 5.62
C VAL A 86 -3.35 1.98 4.14
N LEU A 87 -2.76 2.82 3.30
CA LEU A 87 -2.76 2.67 1.85
C LEU A 87 -1.38 2.22 1.39
N VAL A 88 -1.32 1.11 0.66
CA VAL A 88 -0.11 0.65 -0.02
C VAL A 88 -0.37 0.74 -1.52
N VAL A 89 0.40 1.58 -2.20
CA VAL A 89 0.23 1.91 -3.61
C VAL A 89 1.58 1.91 -4.31
N THR A 90 1.58 1.71 -5.62
CA THR A 90 2.76 1.84 -6.49
C THR A 90 2.50 2.88 -7.57
N GLU A 91 3.57 3.44 -8.13
CA GLU A 91 3.48 4.45 -9.20
C GLU A 91 3.18 3.84 -10.58
N PHE A 92 3.52 2.56 -10.78
CA PHE A 92 3.27 1.81 -12.01
C PHE A 92 2.71 0.41 -11.72
N GLY A 93 2.07 -0.16 -12.73
CA GLY A 93 1.69 -1.56 -12.80
C GLY A 93 2.73 -2.42 -13.53
N ARG A 94 2.40 -3.68 -13.77
CA ARG A 94 3.26 -4.62 -14.49
C ARG A 94 2.56 -5.20 -15.70
N THR A 95 3.32 -5.54 -16.74
CA THR A 95 2.79 -6.28 -17.89
C THR A 95 2.22 -7.63 -17.45
N VAL A 96 1.17 -8.10 -18.13
CA VAL A 96 0.63 -9.45 -17.89
C VAL A 96 1.61 -10.53 -18.33
N ALA A 97 2.31 -10.28 -19.45
CA ALA A 97 3.28 -11.21 -20.00
C ALA A 97 4.64 -11.10 -19.31
N ILE A 98 5.29 -12.26 -19.16
CA ILE A 98 6.70 -12.38 -18.74
C ILE A 98 7.59 -11.91 -19.91
N ASN A 99 8.60 -11.10 -19.61
CA ASN A 99 9.59 -10.62 -20.58
C ASN A 99 10.72 -11.65 -20.79
N GLY A 100 11.66 -11.34 -21.69
CA GLY A 100 12.77 -12.24 -22.04
C GLY A 100 13.77 -12.53 -20.91
N THR A 101 13.63 -11.88 -19.75
CA THR A 101 14.54 -12.00 -18.60
C THR A 101 13.88 -12.63 -17.38
N GLN A 102 12.79 -13.39 -17.56
CA GLN A 102 12.05 -14.01 -16.47
C GLN A 102 11.51 -12.98 -15.45
N GLY A 103 11.13 -11.80 -15.93
CA GLY A 103 10.47 -10.76 -15.15
C GLY A 103 9.32 -10.12 -15.94
N THR A 104 8.98 -8.88 -15.61
CA THR A 104 7.88 -8.13 -16.23
C THR A 104 8.30 -6.68 -16.44
N ASP A 105 7.79 -6.07 -17.50
CA ASP A 105 8.03 -4.66 -17.79
C ASP A 105 7.01 -3.77 -17.08
N HIS A 106 7.12 -2.46 -17.25
CA HIS A 106 6.09 -1.52 -16.79
C HIS A 106 4.78 -1.71 -17.54
N GLY A 107 3.68 -1.67 -16.80
CA GLY A 107 2.31 -1.72 -17.32
C GLY A 107 1.38 -0.76 -16.57
N THR A 108 0.14 -0.66 -17.05
CA THR A 108 -0.83 0.33 -16.51
C THR A 108 -1.64 -0.15 -15.31
N GLY A 109 -1.86 -1.47 -15.19
CA GLY A 109 -2.70 -2.05 -14.14
C GLY A 109 -1.90 -2.76 -13.04
N GLY A 110 -2.40 -2.66 -11.80
CA GLY A 110 -1.76 -3.26 -10.62
C GLY A 110 -2.76 -3.47 -9.49
N ALA A 111 -2.26 -3.62 -8.27
CA ALA A 111 -3.07 -3.76 -7.06
C ALA A 111 -2.66 -2.70 -6.04
N ALA A 112 -3.64 -2.12 -5.36
CA ALA A 112 -3.44 -1.32 -4.16
C ALA A 112 -3.99 -2.09 -2.96
N PHE A 113 -3.32 -2.01 -1.82
CA PHE A 113 -3.83 -2.55 -0.57
C PHE A 113 -4.40 -1.43 0.29
N VAL A 114 -5.59 -1.66 0.83
CA VAL A 114 -6.23 -0.82 1.84
C VAL A 114 -6.41 -1.67 3.08
N LEU A 115 -5.73 -1.30 4.16
CA LEU A 115 -5.59 -2.10 5.38
C LEU A 115 -5.88 -1.20 6.60
N GLY A 116 -6.15 -1.78 7.77
CA GLY A 116 -6.34 -1.01 9.00
C GLY A 116 -7.62 -1.36 9.76
N GLY A 117 -7.70 -0.93 11.02
CA GLY A 117 -8.86 -1.20 11.87
C GLY A 117 -10.14 -0.49 11.39
N ALA A 118 -10.00 0.65 10.71
CA ALA A 118 -11.13 1.41 10.16
C ALA A 118 -11.62 0.88 8.80
N VAL A 119 -10.91 -0.09 8.20
CA VAL A 119 -11.21 -0.62 6.86
C VAL A 119 -12.23 -1.75 6.93
N ARG A 120 -13.21 -1.73 6.02
CA ARG A 120 -14.10 -2.85 5.73
C ARG A 120 -13.32 -3.92 4.93
N GLY A 121 -12.46 -4.65 5.63
CA GLY A 121 -11.58 -5.67 5.05
C GLY A 121 -12.31 -6.92 4.57
N GLY A 122 -11.54 -7.90 4.08
CA GLY A 122 -12.05 -9.19 3.60
C GLY A 122 -12.66 -9.14 2.20
N GLN A 123 -12.27 -8.16 1.39
CA GLN A 123 -12.85 -7.90 0.08
C GLN A 123 -11.76 -7.69 -0.98
N VAL A 124 -12.04 -8.11 -2.21
CA VAL A 124 -11.34 -7.67 -3.41
C VAL A 124 -12.30 -6.80 -4.19
N ILE A 125 -11.97 -5.52 -4.37
CA ILE A 125 -12.81 -4.57 -5.11
C ILE A 125 -12.26 -4.45 -6.52
N ALA A 126 -12.78 -5.27 -7.42
CA ALA A 126 -12.46 -5.23 -8.83
C ALA A 126 -13.55 -5.91 -9.67
N ASP A 127 -13.89 -5.30 -10.80
CA ASP A 127 -14.65 -5.95 -11.87
C ASP A 127 -13.69 -6.74 -12.78
N TRP A 128 -13.01 -7.73 -12.21
CA TRP A 128 -11.90 -8.45 -12.86
C TRP A 128 -12.38 -9.21 -14.11
N PRO A 129 -11.96 -8.82 -15.32
CA PRO A 129 -12.45 -9.45 -16.54
C PRO A 129 -11.73 -10.77 -16.85
N GLY A 130 -10.54 -11.02 -16.28
CA GLY A 130 -9.66 -12.12 -16.65
C GLY A 130 -8.37 -11.66 -17.33
N LEU A 131 -7.56 -12.62 -17.79
CA LEU A 131 -6.26 -12.40 -18.44
C LEU A 131 -6.26 -12.69 -19.94
N ALA A 132 -7.39 -12.98 -20.57
CA ALA A 132 -7.42 -13.23 -22.01
C ALA A 132 -7.01 -11.95 -22.78
N PRO A 133 -6.32 -12.04 -23.93
CA PRO A 133 -5.87 -10.85 -24.67
C PRO A 133 -6.98 -9.82 -24.92
N ALA A 134 -8.19 -10.25 -25.27
CA ALA A 134 -9.33 -9.36 -25.50
C ALA A 134 -9.85 -8.64 -24.24
N GLN A 135 -9.45 -9.09 -23.05
CA GLN A 135 -9.85 -8.54 -21.75
C GLN A 135 -8.79 -7.58 -21.18
N ARG A 136 -7.61 -7.53 -21.80
CA ARG A 136 -6.47 -6.69 -21.38
C ARG A 136 -6.62 -5.26 -21.90
N ASN A 137 -6.00 -4.31 -21.21
CA ASN A 137 -5.82 -2.97 -21.75
C ASN A 137 -4.89 -3.05 -22.97
N GLU A 138 -5.40 -2.65 -24.13
CA GLU A 138 -4.67 -2.67 -25.41
C GLU A 138 -4.06 -4.04 -25.77
N GLY A 139 -4.62 -5.14 -25.23
CA GLY A 139 -4.08 -6.49 -25.44
C GLY A 139 -2.81 -6.83 -24.64
N ARG A 140 -2.23 -5.87 -23.91
CA ARG A 140 -0.92 -5.98 -23.25
C ARG A 140 -1.01 -6.02 -21.72
N ASP A 141 -1.68 -5.03 -21.14
CA ASP A 141 -1.66 -4.78 -19.70
C ASP A 141 -2.94 -5.24 -19.00
N LEU A 142 -2.91 -5.33 -17.68
CA LEU A 142 -4.13 -5.55 -16.91
C LEU A 142 -5.12 -4.41 -17.17
N ARG A 143 -6.39 -4.77 -17.43
CA ARG A 143 -7.45 -3.79 -17.52
C ARG A 143 -7.65 -3.14 -16.17
N ILE A 144 -7.60 -1.81 -16.16
CA ILE A 144 -7.88 -1.01 -14.97
C ILE A 144 -9.39 -1.08 -14.70
N THR A 145 -9.74 -1.58 -13.52
CA THR A 145 -11.14 -1.69 -13.05
C THR A 145 -11.48 -0.61 -12.04
N THR A 146 -10.47 -0.10 -11.33
CA THR A 146 -10.62 0.92 -10.28
C THR A 146 -9.57 2.00 -10.48
N ASP A 147 -10.01 3.25 -10.59
CA ASP A 147 -9.11 4.42 -10.59
C ASP A 147 -8.60 4.65 -9.16
N LEU A 148 -7.28 4.72 -8.99
CA LEU A 148 -6.66 4.88 -7.67
C LEU A 148 -7.06 6.21 -6.99
N ARG A 149 -7.42 7.23 -7.77
CA ARG A 149 -7.96 8.49 -7.22
C ARG A 149 -9.27 8.26 -6.46
N ALA A 150 -10.10 7.29 -6.86
CA ALA A 150 -11.30 6.94 -6.10
C ALA A 150 -10.96 6.37 -4.71
N VAL A 151 -9.88 5.58 -4.61
CA VAL A 151 -9.37 5.05 -3.33
C VAL A 151 -8.91 6.20 -2.43
N PHE A 152 -8.04 7.07 -2.93
CA PHE A 152 -7.57 8.24 -2.18
C PHE A 152 -8.72 9.18 -1.79
N LYS A 153 -9.62 9.48 -2.73
CA LYS A 153 -10.78 10.35 -2.48
C LYS A 153 -11.66 9.79 -1.37
N THR A 154 -11.89 8.47 -1.36
CA THR A 154 -12.64 7.79 -0.29
C THR A 154 -12.00 7.97 1.07
N VAL A 155 -10.70 7.68 1.19
CA VAL A 155 -10.00 7.84 2.48
C VAL A 155 -9.99 9.30 2.91
N LEU A 156 -9.60 10.23 2.04
CA LEU A 156 -9.52 11.64 2.39
C LEU A 156 -10.90 12.24 2.77
N ALA A 157 -11.97 11.84 2.08
CA ALA A 157 -13.31 12.34 2.35
C ALA A 157 -13.91 11.73 3.63
N GLN A 158 -13.90 10.40 3.74
CA GLN A 158 -14.62 9.70 4.80
C GLN A 158 -13.79 9.57 6.09
N HIS A 159 -12.46 9.48 5.99
CA HIS A 159 -11.58 9.33 7.15
C HIS A 159 -11.07 10.67 7.68
N LEU A 160 -10.63 11.56 6.78
CA LEU A 160 -10.10 12.88 7.15
C LEU A 160 -11.10 14.02 7.04
N GLY A 161 -12.33 13.74 6.59
CA GLY A 161 -13.40 14.75 6.50
C GLY A 161 -13.17 15.84 5.45
N VAL A 162 -12.28 15.62 4.47
CA VAL A 162 -12.00 16.62 3.44
C VAL A 162 -13.17 16.67 2.46
N PRO A 163 -13.78 17.85 2.20
CA PRO A 163 -14.92 17.94 1.28
C PRO A 163 -14.59 17.44 -0.13
N GLU A 164 -15.45 16.57 -0.68
CA GLU A 164 -15.25 15.96 -2.00
C GLU A 164 -15.07 16.97 -3.14
N ALA A 165 -15.76 18.12 -3.04
CA ALA A 165 -15.63 19.21 -4.00
C ALA A 165 -14.22 19.81 -4.00
N ARG A 166 -13.58 19.93 -2.83
CA ARG A 166 -12.18 20.36 -2.72
C ARG A 166 -11.26 19.28 -3.27
N LEU A 167 -11.47 18.02 -2.90
CA LEU A 167 -10.67 16.90 -3.41
C LEU A 167 -10.69 16.87 -4.94
N SER A 168 -11.87 16.98 -5.56
CA SER A 168 -12.01 16.87 -7.01
C SER A 168 -11.44 18.07 -7.80
N ARG A 169 -11.33 19.24 -7.15
CA ARG A 169 -10.83 20.47 -7.78
C ARG A 169 -9.34 20.70 -7.56
N GLU A 170 -8.85 20.47 -6.36
CA GLU A 170 -7.52 20.94 -5.92
C GLU A 170 -6.52 19.82 -5.68
N VAL A 171 -6.97 18.66 -5.20
CA VAL A 171 -6.07 17.57 -4.74
C VAL A 171 -5.98 16.45 -5.79
N LEU A 172 -7.10 16.09 -6.38
CA LEU A 172 -7.26 15.03 -7.37
C LEU A 172 -8.02 15.57 -8.60
N PRO A 173 -7.42 16.48 -9.39
CA PRO A 173 -8.08 17.03 -10.58
C PRO A 173 -8.58 15.93 -11.53
N GLY A 174 -9.75 16.16 -12.12
CA GLY A 174 -10.40 15.20 -13.02
C GLY A 174 -11.09 14.02 -12.34
N SER A 175 -11.23 14.02 -11.01
CA SER A 175 -11.92 12.96 -10.24
C SER A 175 -13.38 13.26 -9.88
N ALA A 176 -13.97 14.33 -10.42
CA ALA A 176 -15.34 14.75 -10.09
C ALA A 176 -16.38 13.64 -10.38
N GLY A 177 -16.19 12.86 -11.45
CA GLY A 177 -17.04 11.73 -11.81
C GLY A 177 -16.74 10.43 -11.04
N LEU A 178 -15.71 10.40 -10.19
CA LEU A 178 -15.36 9.21 -9.41
C LEU A 178 -16.15 9.22 -8.10
N GLY A 179 -16.97 8.18 -7.91
CA GLY A 179 -17.69 7.94 -6.66
C GLY A 179 -16.76 7.44 -5.55
N LEU A 180 -17.24 7.56 -4.30
CA LEU A 180 -16.57 6.95 -3.15
C LEU A 180 -16.78 5.44 -3.16
N LEU A 181 -15.74 4.71 -2.73
CA LEU A 181 -15.72 3.25 -2.65
C LEU A 181 -16.17 2.78 -1.26
N PRO A 182 -16.71 1.56 -1.13
CA PRO A 182 -17.15 1.02 0.17
C PRO A 182 -15.97 0.50 1.02
N LEU A 183 -14.94 1.33 1.22
CA LEU A 183 -13.68 0.93 1.85
C LEU A 183 -13.71 0.96 3.38
N LEU A 184 -14.46 1.88 3.98
CA LEU A 184 -14.37 2.16 5.41
C LEU A 184 -15.58 1.63 6.19
N LYS A 185 -15.34 1.35 7.48
CA LYS A 185 -16.40 1.17 8.48
C LYS A 185 -17.00 2.56 8.75
N GLY A 186 -18.33 2.65 8.74
CA GLY A 186 -19.07 3.88 9.01
C GLY A 186 -18.98 4.31 10.47
#